data_AF-A0AB38PDT0-F1
#
_entry.id   AF-A0AB38PDT0-F1
#
_cell.length_a   1.000
_cell.length_b   1.000
_cell.length_c   1.000
_cell.angle_alpha   90.00
_cell.angle_beta   90.00
_cell.angle_gamma   90.00
#
_symmetry.space_group_name_H-M   'P 1'
#
loop_
_entity.id
_entity.type
_entity.pdbx_description
1 polymer ?
#
loop_
_entity_poly.entity_id
_entity_poly.type
_entity_poly.pdbx_seq_one_letter_code
_entity_poly.pdbx_strand_id
1 'polypeptide(L)'
;MIEYEWFHLKSENRSGNKVLDILHPNFKEFGKSGEVYYKADIDQIRLDNDDYKISDFEECSLSEDCILCTYTLFNKTNNTITNRSSIWKYYENDWKLLFHQGTVKY
;
A
#
# COMPACT_ATOMS: atom_id res chain seq x y z
N MET A 1 4.09 -7.36 8.75
CA MET A 1 3.47 -6.35 7.87
C MET A 1 2.91 -6.87 6.55
N ILE A 2 3.39 -7.99 5.99
CA ILE A 2 2.91 -8.50 4.69
C ILE A 2 1.38 -8.70 4.59
N GLU A 3 0.71 -9.08 5.68
CA GLU A 3 -0.76 -9.22 5.69
C GLU A 3 -1.49 -7.89 5.53
N TYR A 4 -0.94 -6.81 6.11
CA TYR A 4 -1.46 -5.45 5.98
C TYR A 4 -1.26 -4.92 4.55
N GLU A 5 -0.14 -5.25 3.90
CA GLU A 5 0.04 -4.97 2.47
C GLU A 5 -1.03 -5.64 1.62
N TRP A 6 -1.27 -6.93 1.84
CA TRP A 6 -2.31 -7.65 1.12
C TRP A 6 -3.69 -7.04 1.35
N PHE A 7 -3.97 -6.61 2.58
CA PHE A 7 -5.22 -5.92 2.87
C PHE A 7 -5.36 -4.63 2.05
N HIS A 8 -4.31 -3.83 1.93
CA HIS A 8 -4.28 -2.59 1.16
C HIS A 8 -4.38 -2.79 -0.36
N LEU A 9 -3.75 -3.85 -0.89
CA LEU A 9 -3.69 -4.15 -2.33
C LEU A 9 -4.96 -4.81 -2.87
N LYS A 10 -5.81 -5.35 -1.99
CA LYS A 10 -7.08 -5.97 -2.38
C LYS A 10 -8.12 -4.91 -2.77
N SER A 11 -8.54 -4.95 -4.02
CA SER A 11 -9.61 -4.11 -4.59
C SER A 11 -10.91 -4.11 -3.78
N GLU A 12 -11.30 -5.26 -3.21
CA GLU A 12 -12.48 -5.41 -2.35
C GLU A 12 -12.41 -4.55 -1.08
N ASN A 13 -11.21 -4.37 -0.52
CA ASN A 13 -11.00 -3.56 0.68
C ASN A 13 -10.97 -2.08 0.36
N ARG A 14 -10.54 -1.70 -0.84
CA ARG A 14 -10.61 -0.31 -1.32
C ARG A 14 -12.03 0.10 -1.71
N SER A 15 -12.74 -0.75 -2.44
CA SER A 15 -14.09 -0.46 -2.94
C SER A 15 -15.15 -0.43 -1.83
N GLY A 16 -14.92 -1.16 -0.73
CA GLY A 16 -15.80 -1.19 0.43
C GLY A 16 -15.40 -0.22 1.55
N ASN A 17 -14.48 0.71 1.29
CA ASN A 17 -13.93 1.67 2.26
C ASN A 17 -13.27 1.04 3.50
N LYS A 18 -13.15 -0.29 3.59
CA LYS A 18 -12.47 -1.01 4.68
C LYS A 18 -10.99 -0.60 4.79
N VAL A 19 -10.40 -0.19 3.67
CA VAL A 19 -9.03 0.32 3.64
C VAL A 19 -8.88 1.55 4.55
N LEU A 20 -9.92 2.38 4.75
CA LEU A 20 -9.86 3.58 5.60
C LEU A 20 -9.45 3.27 7.05
N ASP A 21 -9.81 2.09 7.55
CA ASP A 21 -9.52 1.65 8.91
C ASP A 21 -8.02 1.44 9.13
N ILE A 22 -7.29 1.09 8.07
CA ILE A 22 -5.84 0.89 8.12
C ILE A 22 -5.05 2.12 7.67
N LEU A 23 -5.70 3.22 7.27
CA LEU A 23 -5.00 4.45 6.85
C LEU A 23 -4.73 5.37 8.04
N HIS A 24 -3.49 5.83 8.16
CA HIS A 24 -3.13 6.86 9.12
C HIS A 24 -3.81 8.18 8.76
N PRO A 25 -4.16 9.07 9.72
CA PRO A 25 -4.74 10.38 9.42
C PRO A 25 -3.91 11.21 8.42
N ASN A 26 -2.58 11.10 8.51
CA ASN A 26 -1.62 11.74 7.60
C ASN A 26 -1.21 10.87 6.40
N PHE A 27 -2.03 9.90 6.00
CA PHE A 27 -1.73 9.00 4.88
C PHE A 27 -1.46 9.78 3.59
N LYS A 28 -0.47 9.30 2.83
CA LYS A 28 -0.09 9.82 1.52
C LYS A 28 0.28 8.69 0.56
N GLU A 29 -0.27 8.69 -0.64
CA GLU A 29 0.06 7.75 -1.71
C GLU A 29 0.55 8.48 -2.96
N PHE A 30 1.60 7.95 -3.58
CA PHE A 30 2.00 8.33 -4.93
C PHE A 30 1.48 7.30 -5.92
N GLY A 31 0.50 7.72 -6.73
CA GLY A 31 -0.09 6.88 -7.76
C GLY A 31 0.83 6.64 -8.95
N LYS A 32 0.48 5.64 -9.77
CA LYS A 32 1.20 5.34 -11.03
C LYS A 32 1.22 6.54 -12.00
N SER A 33 0.21 7.40 -11.96
CA SER A 33 0.11 8.64 -12.74
C SER A 33 1.04 9.76 -12.27
N GLY A 34 1.66 9.62 -11.09
CA GLY A 34 2.37 10.69 -10.40
C GLY A 34 1.45 11.61 -9.58
N GLU A 35 0.13 11.37 -9.59
CA GLU A 35 -0.78 12.06 -8.68
C GLU A 35 -0.52 11.68 -7.23
N VAL A 36 -0.80 12.63 -6.34
CA VAL A 36 -0.66 12.48 -4.90
C VAL A 36 -2.05 12.35 -4.30
N TYR A 37 -2.28 11.29 -3.56
CA TYR A 37 -3.54 11.04 -2.88
C TYR A 37 -3.36 11.06 -1.37
N TYR A 38 -4.37 11.57 -0.67
CA TYR A 38 -4.45 11.57 0.78
C TYR A 38 -5.60 10.68 1.26
N LYS A 39 -5.76 10.53 2.59
CA LYS A 39 -6.83 9.69 3.16
C LYS A 39 -8.22 10.07 2.65
N ALA A 40 -8.47 11.37 2.46
CA ALA A 40 -9.76 11.88 1.96
C ALA A 40 -10.01 11.55 0.47
N ASP A 41 -8.96 11.23 -0.29
CA ASP A 41 -9.06 10.94 -1.72
C ASP A 41 -9.20 9.43 -2.00
N ILE A 42 -9.03 8.57 -1.00
CA ILE A 42 -8.94 7.12 -1.22
C ILE A 42 -10.19 6.54 -1.87
N ASP A 43 -11.37 7.09 -1.56
CA ASP A 43 -12.66 6.66 -2.13
C ASP A 43 -12.73 6.92 -3.65
N GLN A 44 -11.86 7.79 -4.17
CA GLN A 44 -11.74 8.07 -5.60
C GLN A 44 -10.81 7.06 -6.30
N ILE A 45 -10.00 6.31 -5.56
CA ILE A 45 -9.01 5.38 -6.10
C ILE A 45 -9.59 3.97 -6.15
N ARG A 46 -9.98 3.55 -7.35
CA ARG A 46 -10.37 2.17 -7.62
C ARG A 46 -9.16 1.38 -8.08
N LEU A 47 -8.93 0.24 -7.43
CA LEU A 47 -8.03 -0.78 -7.95
C LEU A 47 -8.83 -1.78 -8.76
N ASP A 48 -8.28 -2.18 -9.89
CA ASP A 48 -8.80 -3.31 -10.66
C ASP A 48 -8.67 -4.61 -9.84
N ASN A 49 -9.53 -5.59 -10.14
CA ASN A 49 -9.47 -6.95 -9.57
C ASN A 49 -8.29 -7.72 -10.18
N ASP A 50 -7.08 -7.28 -9.89
CA ASP A 50 -5.85 -7.86 -10.43
C ASP A 50 -5.33 -9.03 -9.61
N ASP A 51 -4.78 -10.03 -10.30
CA ASP A 51 -4.04 -11.13 -9.67
C ASP A 51 -2.60 -10.67 -9.41
N TYR A 52 -2.24 -10.60 -8.14
CA TYR A 52 -0.96 -10.11 -7.68
C TYR A 52 -0.10 -11.22 -7.08
N LYS A 53 1.22 -11.05 -7.20
CA LYS A 53 2.21 -11.83 -6.45
C LYS A 53 3.24 -10.89 -5.85
N ILE A 54 3.40 -10.94 -4.53
CA ILE A 54 4.50 -10.27 -3.82
C ILE A 54 5.73 -11.19 -3.82
N SER A 55 6.91 -10.61 -4.05
CA SER A 55 8.21 -11.24 -3.85
C SER A 55 9.18 -10.27 -3.17
N ASP A 56 10.27 -10.81 -2.62
CA ASP A 56 11.38 -10.02 -2.05
C ASP A 56 10.89 -9.04 -0.99
N PHE A 57 9.96 -9.50 -0.13
CA PHE A 57 9.34 -8.69 0.89
C PHE A 57 10.28 -8.54 2.09
N GLU A 58 10.64 -7.29 2.37
CA GLU A 58 11.54 -6.91 3.45
C GLU A 58 10.87 -5.90 4.38
N GLU A 59 11.13 -6.06 5.68
CA GLU A 59 10.71 -5.12 6.73
C GLU A 59 11.95 -4.50 7.37
N CYS A 60 11.97 -3.18 7.46
CA CYS A 60 13.02 -2.41 8.11
C CYS A 60 12.38 -1.53 9.19
N SER A 61 12.64 -1.81 10.47
CA SER A 61 12.20 -0.96 11.57
C SER A 61 12.93 0.38 11.52
N LEU A 62 12.17 1.47 11.41
CA LEU A 62 12.68 2.84 11.47
C LEU A 62 12.68 3.39 12.92
N SER A 63 11.73 2.92 13.73
CA SER A 63 11.59 3.18 15.17
C SER A 63 10.74 2.07 15.80
N GLU A 64 10.52 2.13 17.12
CA GLU A 64 9.64 1.18 17.84
C GLU A 64 8.21 1.17 17.29
N ASP A 65 7.74 2.29 16.76
CA ASP A 65 6.39 2.50 16.26
C ASP A 65 6.34 2.68 14.73
N CYS A 66 7.41 2.39 13.99
CA CYS A 66 7.45 2.64 12.55
C CYS A 66 8.27 1.59 11.78
N ILE A 67 7.68 1.07 10.71
CA ILE A 67 8.27 0.04 9.83
C ILE A 67 8.18 0.51 8.39
N LEU A 68 9.31 0.47 7.68
CA LEU A 68 9.38 0.53 6.23
C LEU A 68 9.22 -0.89 5.68
N CYS A 69 8.33 -1.08 4.72
CA CYS A 69 8.27 -2.30 3.92
C CYS A 69 8.65 -2.01 2.48
N THR A 70 9.46 -2.89 1.89
CA THR A 70 9.83 -2.83 0.48
C THR A 70 9.65 -4.20 -0.14
N TYR A 71 9.15 -4.24 -1.38
CA TYR A 71 8.90 -5.50 -2.07
C TYR A 71 8.76 -5.31 -3.58
N THR A 72 8.82 -6.41 -4.31
CA THR A 72 8.42 -6.44 -5.72
C THR A 72 6.98 -6.97 -5.82
N LEU A 73 6.14 -6.28 -6.58
CA LEU A 73 4.78 -6.72 -6.89
C LEU A 73 4.67 -7.02 -8.38
N PHE A 74 4.39 -8.29 -8.70
CA PHE A 74 4.06 -8.74 -10.03
C PHE A 74 2.53 -8.76 -10.20
N ASN A 75 2.03 -7.99 -11.14
CA ASN A 75 0.64 -8.01 -11.58
C ASN A 75 0.52 -9.00 -12.74
N LYS A 76 -0.11 -10.16 -12.49
CA LYS A 76 -0.27 -11.22 -13.49
C LYS A 76 -1.30 -10.84 -14.56
N THR A 77 -2.26 -9.97 -14.24
CA THR A 77 -3.31 -9.54 -15.17
C THR A 77 -2.73 -8.78 -16.36
N ASN A 78 -1.81 -7.84 -16.10
CA ASN A 78 -1.22 -6.97 -17.13
C ASN A 78 0.29 -7.19 -17.33
N ASN A 79 0.84 -8.23 -16.72
CA ASN A 79 2.25 -8.63 -16.80
C ASN A 79 3.24 -7.50 -16.41
N THR A 80 2.84 -6.61 -15.50
CA THR A 80 3.69 -5.50 -15.04
C THR A 80 4.37 -5.84 -13.71
N ILE A 81 5.63 -5.47 -13.58
CA ILE A 81 6.38 -5.58 -12.33
C ILE A 81 6.60 -4.19 -11.75
N THR A 82 6.36 -4.04 -10.45
CA THR A 82 6.58 -2.77 -9.73
C THR A 82 7.45 -2.99 -8.50
N ASN A 83 8.37 -2.05 -8.23
CA ASN A 83 8.94 -1.86 -6.90
C ASN A 83 7.90 -1.15 -6.03
N ARG A 84 7.70 -1.66 -4.83
CA ARG A 84 6.76 -1.11 -3.85
C ARG A 84 7.50 -0.69 -2.60
N SER A 85 7.07 0.42 -2.04
CA SER A 85 7.50 0.88 -0.74
C SER A 85 6.30 1.39 0.04
N SER A 86 6.29 1.12 1.33
CA SER A 86 5.26 1.56 2.25
C SER A 86 5.85 1.83 3.62
N ILE A 87 5.26 2.80 4.32
CA ILE A 87 5.62 3.08 5.71
C ILE A 87 4.38 2.83 6.54
N TRP A 88 4.53 1.98 7.54
CA TRP A 88 3.52 1.69 8.54
C TRP A 88 3.92 2.31 9.86
N LYS A 89 2.97 2.94 10.54
CA LYS A 89 3.15 3.56 11.84
C LYS A 89 2.13 2.99 12.82
N TYR A 90 2.58 2.56 13.99
CA TYR A 90 1.70 2.14 15.06
C TYR A 90 0.99 3.37 15.64
N TYR A 91 -0.34 3.37 15.59
CA TYR A 91 -1.18 4.51 15.93
C TYR A 91 -2.53 4.02 16.46
N GLU A 92 -2.97 4.53 17.61
CA GLU A 92 -4.23 4.15 18.28
C GLU A 92 -4.41 2.61 18.42
N ASN A 93 -3.39 1.95 18.95
CA ASN A 93 -3.34 0.50 19.21
C ASN A 93 -3.31 -0.41 17.97
N ASP A 94 -3.04 0.12 16.78
CA ASP A 94 -2.99 -0.66 15.56
C ASP A 94 -1.98 -0.12 14.54
N TRP A 95 -1.57 -0.93 13.57
CA TRP A 95 -0.69 -0.49 12.49
C TRP A 95 -1.47 0.24 11.40
N LYS A 96 -1.03 1.46 11.08
CA LYS A 96 -1.65 2.30 10.07
C LYS A 96 -0.67 2.65 8.96
N LEU A 97 -1.13 2.56 7.71
CA LEU A 97 -0.39 2.94 6.53
C LEU A 97 -0.23 4.46 6.51
N LEU A 98 1.00 4.93 6.62
CA LEU A 98 1.38 6.33 6.59
C LEU A 98 1.76 6.78 5.18
N PHE A 99 2.44 5.93 4.43
CA PHE A 99 2.89 6.24 3.08
C PHE A 99 2.87 4.99 2.19
N HIS A 100 2.56 5.16 0.91
CA HIS A 100 2.71 4.09 -0.09
C HIS A 100 3.08 4.62 -1.48
N GLN A 101 3.90 3.88 -2.20
CA GLN A 101 4.26 4.15 -3.59
C GLN A 101 4.52 2.85 -4.35
N GLY A 102 4.19 2.85 -5.65
CA GLY A 102 4.64 1.84 -6.58
C GLY A 102 5.25 2.44 -7.85
N THR A 103 6.43 1.95 -8.24
CA THR A 103 7.14 2.39 -9.45
C THR A 103 7.39 1.19 -10.36
N VAL A 104 7.08 1.31 -11.65
CA VAL A 104 7.30 0.24 -12.63
C VAL A 104 8.79 -0.08 -12.77
N LYS A 105 9.15 -1.37 -12.77
CA LYS A 105 10.49 -1.85 -13.17
C LYS A 105 10.56 -1.88 -14.69
N TYR A 106 11.60 -1.27 -15.25
CA TYR A 106 11.95 -1.37 -16.67
C TYR A 106 12.91 -2.53 -16.91
#